data_AF-A0AB73GB43-F1
#
_entry.id   AF-A0AB73GB43-F1
#
_cell.length_a   1.000
_cell.length_b   1.000
_cell.length_c   1.000
_cell.angle_alpha   90.00
_cell.angle_beta   90.00
_cell.angle_gamma   90.00
#
_symmetry.space_group_name_H-M   'P 1'
#
loop_
_entity.id
_entity.type
_entity.pdbx_description
1 polymer ?
#
loop_
_entity_poly.entity_id
_entity_poly.type
_entity_poly.pdbx_seq_one_letter_code
_entity_poly.pdbx_strand_id
1 'polypeptide(L)'
;MFNPQVNSNKKKSNYHYSVLSLSQTWKAALKVAGITDRKAYQSRHTYACWSLAAGANPNFIASQMGHANAQMVHNVYGSWMPENDETQRAMLNNKLNEFAPSVPHGLKVVNT
;
A
#
# COMPACT_ATOMS: atom_id res chain seq x y z
N MET A 1 9.21 24.97 1.84
CA MET A 1 8.26 23.84 2.00
C MET A 1 7.92 23.53 3.46
N PHE A 2 8.83 23.64 4.45
CA PHE A 2 8.48 23.48 5.87
C PHE A 2 8.96 24.67 6.71
N ASN A 3 8.32 25.84 6.53
CA ASN A 3 8.50 26.97 7.43
C ASN A 3 7.17 27.31 8.14
N PRO A 4 7.07 27.21 9.48
CA PRO A 4 5.84 27.51 10.22
C PRO A 4 5.43 28.98 10.07
N GLN A 5 6.38 29.90 9.87
CA GLN A 5 6.09 31.32 9.69
C GLN A 5 5.35 31.63 8.38
N VAL A 6 5.54 30.79 7.36
CA VAL A 6 4.92 30.97 6.04
C VAL A 6 3.61 30.21 5.93
N ASN A 7 3.49 29.04 6.58
CA ASN A 7 2.36 28.12 6.43
C ASN A 7 1.34 28.19 7.59
N SER A 8 1.54 29.07 8.58
CA SER A 8 0.59 29.28 9.67
C SER A 8 -0.55 30.20 9.26
N ASN A 9 -1.83 29.82 9.49
CA ASN A 9 -2.93 30.81 9.34
C ASN A 9 -2.90 31.90 10.41
N LYS A 10 -2.09 31.77 11.47
CA LYS A 10 -1.97 32.81 12.51
C LYS A 10 -0.90 33.81 12.10
N LYS A 11 -1.24 35.12 12.16
CA LYS A 11 -0.34 36.25 11.86
C LYS A 11 0.94 36.29 12.71
N LYS A 12 0.95 35.63 13.88
CA LYS A 12 2.15 35.40 14.71
C LYS A 12 2.34 33.89 14.86
N SER A 13 3.34 33.35 14.17
CA SER A 13 3.76 31.96 14.29
C SER A 13 5.11 31.88 14.98
N ASN A 14 5.25 30.94 15.91
CA ASN A 14 6.54 30.60 16.50
C ASN A 14 7.43 29.85 15.49
N TYR A 15 8.70 29.65 15.84
CA TYR A 15 9.68 28.89 15.06
C TYR A 15 9.41 27.38 15.03
N HIS A 16 8.42 26.90 15.79
CA HIS A 16 8.08 25.48 15.90
C HIS A 16 6.66 25.22 15.44
N TYR A 17 6.47 24.07 14.79
CA TYR A 17 5.17 23.55 14.41
C TYR A 17 4.41 23.06 15.65
N SER A 18 3.16 23.51 15.82
CA SER A 18 2.26 22.90 16.80
C SER A 18 1.75 21.55 16.27
N VAL A 19 1.31 20.65 17.15
CA VAL A 19 0.74 19.34 16.76
C VAL A 19 -0.45 19.46 15.80
N LEU A 20 -1.18 20.58 15.84
CA LEU A 20 -2.33 20.85 14.96
C LEU A 20 -1.93 21.40 13.57
N SER A 21 -0.67 21.78 13.38
CA SER A 21 -0.20 22.37 12.12
C SER A 21 -0.29 21.41 10.93
N LEU A 22 -0.13 20.10 11.18
CA LEU A 22 -0.31 19.06 10.16
C LEU A 22 -1.76 19.03 9.66
N SER A 23 -2.74 19.03 10.57
CA SER A 23 -4.16 19.04 10.23
C SER A 23 -4.55 20.30 9.43
N GLN A 24 -3.93 21.42 9.75
CA GLN A 24 -4.15 22.69 9.07
C GLN A 24 -3.56 22.71 7.66
N THR A 25 -2.32 22.23 7.52
CA THR A 25 -1.64 22.07 6.24
C THR A 25 -2.40 21.09 5.35
N TRP A 26 -2.90 19.99 5.92
CA TRP A 26 -3.71 19.00 5.21
C TRP A 26 -5.00 19.63 4.63
N LYS A 27 -5.74 20.41 5.44
CA LYS A 27 -6.93 21.12 4.96
C LYS A 27 -6.62 22.12 3.86
N ALA A 28 -5.50 22.85 3.98
CA ALA A 28 -5.06 23.75 2.92
C ALA A 28 -4.73 22.98 1.63
N ALA A 29 -4.04 21.85 1.73
CA ALA A 29 -3.72 20.99 0.60
C ALA A 29 -4.99 20.43 -0.08
N LEU A 30 -5.97 19.95 0.69
CA LEU A 30 -7.26 19.49 0.15
C LEU A 30 -8.00 20.61 -0.59
N LYS A 31 -8.00 21.83 -0.04
CA LYS A 31 -8.62 23.00 -0.68
C LYS A 31 -7.97 23.34 -2.02
N VAL A 32 -6.64 23.32 -2.09
CA VAL A 32 -5.88 23.57 -3.33
C VAL A 32 -6.14 22.46 -4.35
N ALA A 33 -6.27 21.21 -3.89
CA ALA A 33 -6.58 20.06 -4.75
C ALA A 33 -8.05 19.99 -5.18
N GLY A 34 -8.93 20.86 -4.68
CA GLY A 34 -10.38 20.81 -4.96
C GLY A 34 -11.09 19.61 -4.35
N ILE A 35 -10.48 18.94 -3.37
CA ILE A 35 -11.04 17.75 -2.73
C ILE A 35 -11.84 18.18 -1.50
N THR A 36 -13.03 17.59 -1.32
CA THR A 36 -13.84 17.77 -0.11
C THR A 36 -13.07 17.41 1.16
N ASP A 37 -13.37 18.05 2.29
CA ASP A 37 -12.66 17.78 3.55
C ASP A 37 -12.74 16.28 3.93
N ARG A 38 -11.59 15.68 4.23
CA ARG A 38 -11.43 14.26 4.58
C ARG A 38 -10.37 14.14 5.65
N LYS A 39 -10.53 13.14 6.53
CA LYS A 39 -9.52 12.81 7.54
C LYS A 39 -8.24 12.35 6.85
N ALA A 40 -7.08 12.88 7.26
CA ALA A 40 -5.77 12.49 6.73
C ALA A 40 -5.52 10.98 6.81
N TYR A 41 -6.10 10.29 7.80
CA TYR A 41 -5.99 8.84 7.95
C TYR A 41 -6.52 8.05 6.73
N GLN A 42 -7.39 8.63 5.91
CA GLN A 42 -7.88 7.97 4.69
C GLN A 42 -6.78 7.77 3.64
N SER A 43 -5.78 8.66 3.57
CA SER A 43 -4.66 8.47 2.63
C SER A 43 -3.85 7.22 2.95
N ARG A 44 -3.75 6.85 4.24
CA ARG A 44 -3.13 5.61 4.69
C ARG A 44 -3.89 4.37 4.19
N HIS A 45 -5.22 4.42 4.12
CA HIS A 45 -6.01 3.35 3.52
C HIS A 45 -5.82 3.30 2.00
N THR A 46 -5.83 4.44 1.32
CA THR A 46 -5.58 4.50 -0.13
C THR A 46 -4.22 3.91 -0.49
N TYR A 47 -3.16 4.23 0.27
CA TYR A 47 -1.82 3.67 0.09
C TYR A 47 -1.81 2.14 0.19
N ALA A 48 -2.49 1.58 1.20
CA ALA A 48 -2.59 0.14 1.37
C ALA A 48 -3.33 -0.52 0.20
N CYS A 49 -4.49 0.02 -0.21
CA CYS A 49 -5.25 -0.48 -1.36
C CYS A 49 -4.41 -0.47 -2.65
N TRP A 50 -3.74 0.65 -2.95
CA TRP A 50 -2.94 0.78 -4.17
C TRP A 50 -1.73 -0.15 -4.17
N SER A 51 -1.05 -0.28 -3.03
CA SER A 51 0.09 -1.19 -2.90
C SER A 51 -0.33 -2.66 -3.11
N LEU A 52 -1.51 -3.04 -2.60
CA LEU A 52 -2.06 -4.39 -2.78
C LEU A 52 -2.55 -4.63 -4.20
N ALA A 53 -3.21 -3.66 -4.82
CA ALA A 53 -3.61 -3.74 -6.23
C ALA A 53 -2.38 -3.88 -7.16
N ALA A 54 -1.26 -3.25 -6.82
CA ALA A 54 0.01 -3.43 -7.51
C ALA A 54 0.70 -4.78 -7.23
N GLY A 55 0.13 -5.64 -6.37
CA GLY A 55 0.68 -6.95 -6.02
C GLY A 55 1.83 -6.92 -5.01
N ALA A 56 2.00 -5.84 -4.25
CA ALA A 56 3.03 -5.77 -3.23
C ALA A 56 2.74 -6.70 -2.04
N ASN A 57 3.80 -7.21 -1.41
CA ASN A 57 3.70 -8.18 -0.33
C ASN A 57 2.97 -7.57 0.90
N PRO A 58 1.87 -8.17 1.39
CA PRO A 58 1.12 -7.68 2.55
C PRO A 58 1.96 -7.49 3.82
N ASN A 59 2.97 -8.34 4.06
CA ASN A 59 3.87 -8.21 5.22
C ASN A 59 4.75 -6.95 5.11
N PHE A 60 5.19 -6.60 3.91
CA PHE A 60 5.96 -5.38 3.65
C PHE A 60 5.09 -4.12 3.80
N ILE A 61 3.82 -4.19 3.36
CA ILE A 61 2.87 -3.08 3.54
C ILE A 61 2.54 -2.89 5.02
N ALA A 62 2.35 -3.99 5.77
CA ALA A 62 2.07 -3.94 7.21
C ALA A 62 3.23 -3.30 7.99
N SER A 63 4.48 -3.66 7.70
CA SER A 63 5.65 -3.05 8.33
C SER A 63 5.79 -1.57 8.00
N GLN A 64 5.57 -1.18 6.73
CA GLN A 64 5.61 0.22 6.30
C GLN A 64 4.53 1.08 6.97
N MET A 65 3.36 0.51 7.25
CA MET A 65 2.29 1.19 7.99
C MET A 65 2.52 1.18 9.51
N GLY A 66 3.55 0.48 10.02
CA GLY A 66 3.81 0.34 11.45
C GLY A 66 2.79 -0.55 12.16
N HIS A 67 2.15 -1.47 11.44
CA HIS A 67 1.34 -2.53 12.04
C HIS A 67 2.24 -3.65 12.53
N ALA A 68 2.08 -4.06 13.79
CA ALA A 68 2.81 -5.19 14.36
C ALA A 68 2.37 -6.55 13.78
N ASN A 69 1.20 -6.60 13.12
CA ASN A 69 0.65 -7.84 12.57
C ASN A 69 -0.03 -7.57 11.21
N ALA A 70 0.34 -8.38 10.21
CA ALA A 70 -0.25 -8.37 8.86
C ALA A 70 -1.68 -8.93 8.81
N GLN A 71 -2.16 -9.52 9.90
CA GLN A 71 -3.51 -10.05 10.03
C GLN A 71 -4.61 -9.01 9.74
N MET A 72 -4.37 -7.73 10.05
CA MET A 72 -5.31 -6.65 9.66
C MET A 72 -5.34 -6.46 8.14
N VAL A 73 -4.18 -6.51 7.48
CA VAL A 73 -4.06 -6.38 6.01
C VAL A 73 -4.71 -7.59 5.32
N HIS A 74 -4.48 -8.81 5.83
CA HIS A 74 -5.10 -10.03 5.31
C HIS A 74 -6.63 -10.05 5.52
N ASN A 75 -7.12 -9.61 6.69
CA ASN A 75 -8.57 -9.62 6.97
C ASN A 75 -9.33 -8.51 6.23
N VAL A 76 -8.74 -7.32 6.09
CA VAL A 76 -9.41 -6.18 5.43
C VAL A 76 -9.30 -6.26 3.91
N TYR A 77 -8.19 -6.80 3.40
CA TYR A 77 -7.94 -6.82 1.96
C TYR A 77 -7.95 -8.20 1.32
N GLY A 78 -7.93 -9.29 2.09
CA GLY A 78 -8.06 -10.65 1.53
C GLY A 78 -9.34 -10.84 0.72
N SER A 79 -10.44 -10.18 1.12
CA SER A 79 -11.72 -10.20 0.40
C SER A 79 -11.68 -9.46 -0.95
N TRP A 80 -10.73 -8.55 -1.15
CA TRP A 80 -10.55 -7.76 -2.37
C TRP A 80 -9.47 -8.35 -3.31
N MET A 81 -8.88 -9.49 -2.95
CA MET A 81 -7.89 -10.21 -3.75
C MET A 81 -8.42 -11.33 -4.70
N PRO A 82 -9.73 -11.54 -4.99
CA PRO A 82 -10.12 -12.63 -5.88
C PRO A 82 -9.71 -12.39 -7.35
N GLU A 83 -9.44 -11.14 -7.77
CA GLU A 83 -9.23 -10.81 -9.19
C GLU A 83 -7.77 -10.83 -9.66
N ASN A 84 -6.78 -11.02 -8.79
CA ASN A 84 -5.36 -11.02 -9.19
C ASN A 84 -4.76 -12.43 -9.37
N ASP A 85 -5.60 -13.47 -9.28
CA ASP A 85 -5.15 -14.86 -9.28
C ASP A 85 -4.55 -15.24 -10.64
N GLU A 86 -5.12 -14.77 -11.75
CA GLU A 86 -4.68 -15.14 -13.10
C GLU A 86 -3.34 -14.48 -13.48
N THR A 87 -3.15 -13.21 -13.16
CA THR A 87 -1.90 -12.46 -13.34
C THR A 87 -0.79 -12.98 -12.45
N GLN A 88 -1.09 -13.31 -11.19
CA GLN A 88 -0.11 -13.90 -10.28
C GLN A 88 0.25 -15.34 -10.68
N ARG A 89 -0.72 -16.14 -11.13
CA ARG A 89 -0.47 -17.47 -11.72
C ARG A 89 0.41 -17.38 -12.96
N ALA A 90 0.17 -16.41 -13.85
CA ALA A 90 1.00 -16.21 -15.04
C ALA A 90 2.43 -15.79 -14.68
N MET A 91 2.61 -14.88 -13.71
CA MET A 91 3.94 -14.53 -13.19
C MET A 91 4.65 -15.72 -12.52
N LEU A 92 3.92 -16.51 -11.72
CA LEU A 92 4.45 -17.71 -11.09
C LEU A 92 4.84 -18.77 -12.11
N ASN A 93 4.00 -19.05 -13.10
CA ASN A 93 4.30 -20.01 -14.16
C ASN A 93 5.53 -19.57 -14.96
N ASN A 94 5.66 -18.28 -15.30
CA ASN A 94 6.84 -17.78 -16.01
C ASN A 94 8.11 -17.95 -15.19
N LYS A 95 8.11 -17.56 -13.90
CA LYS A 95 9.27 -17.77 -13.03
C LYS A 95 9.57 -19.23 -12.77
N LEU A 96 8.55 -20.06 -12.53
CA LEU A 96 8.75 -21.48 -12.28
C LEU A 96 9.27 -22.19 -13.53
N ASN A 97 8.83 -21.84 -14.74
CA ASN A 97 9.38 -22.38 -15.98
C ASN A 97 10.85 -21.99 -16.22
N GLU A 98 11.32 -20.88 -15.65
CA GLU A 98 12.72 -20.45 -15.74
C GLU A 98 13.65 -21.31 -14.87
N PHE A 99 13.16 -21.81 -13.72
CA PHE A 99 13.96 -22.55 -12.74
C PHE A 99 13.66 -24.05 -12.68
N ALA A 100 12.44 -24.48 -12.99
CA ALA A 100 12.02 -25.86 -12.93
C ALA A 100 12.17 -26.50 -14.32
N PRO A 101 12.98 -27.55 -14.49
CA PRO A 101 13.02 -28.29 -15.75
C PRO A 101 11.62 -28.87 -16.04
N SER A 102 11.20 -28.80 -17.29
CA SER A 102 9.91 -29.36 -17.71
C SER A 102 9.91 -30.87 -17.44
N VAL A 103 9.22 -31.27 -16.38
CA VAL A 103 8.98 -32.68 -16.08
C VAL A 103 7.85 -33.18 -16.98
N PRO A 104 8.07 -34.21 -17.82
CA PRO A 104 7.00 -34.77 -18.62
C PRO A 104 5.96 -35.38 -17.69
N HIS A 105 4.73 -34.86 -17.75
CA HIS A 105 3.56 -35.46 -17.08
C HIS A 105 3.18 -36.74 -17.84
N GLY A 106 3.98 -37.80 -17.75
CA GLY A 106 3.71 -39.01 -18.53
C GLY A 106 4.76 -40.13 -18.54
N LEU A 107 5.81 -40.10 -17.72
CA LEU A 107 6.69 -41.27 -17.60
C LEU A 107 6.00 -42.33 -16.72
N LYS A 108 5.30 -43.27 -17.37
CA LYS A 108 5.04 -44.57 -16.75
C LYS A 108 6.40 -45.18 -16.47
N VAL A 109 6.76 -45.29 -15.20
CA VAL A 109 7.93 -46.05 -14.76
C VAL A 109 7.73 -47.47 -15.28
N VAL A 110 8.43 -47.81 -16.36
CA VAL A 110 8.49 -49.19 -16.85
C VAL A 110 9.43 -49.90 -15.88
N ASN A 111 8.83 -50.57 -14.90
CA ASN A 111 9.56 -51.51 -14.04
C ASN A 111 9.92 -52.73 -14.89
N THR A 112 11.21 -52.89 -15.17
CA THR A 112 11.81 -54.19 -15.52
C THR A 112 11.94 -55.06 -14.29
#